data_AF-A0A2T6FQG6-F1
#
_entry.id   AF-A0A2T6FQG6-F1
#
_cell.length_a   1.000
_cell.length_b   1.000
_cell.length_c   1.000
_cell.angle_alpha   90.00
_cell.angle_beta   90.00
_cell.angle_gamma   90.00
#
_symmetry.space_group_name_H-M   'P 1'
#
loop_
_entity.id
_entity.type
_entity.pdbx_description
1 polymer ?
#
loop_
_entity_poly.entity_id
_entity_poly.type
_entity_poly.pdbx_seq_one_letter_code
_entity_poly.pdbx_strand_id
1 'polypeptide(L)'
;MTEILKDILISAGDIDRYFEKSPVNLWRAKRTTDKGTLFGLVENNKILSNGQPRPADISIYEKTGVSWVSCRPVPRGISTFDKPNTFKGNTWEYYKIPKGTVLPLGLAIVKDQLNARMGATHYTIAPAYDMPLSQFKNLLNQLAMLVVREAI
;
A
#
# COMPACT_ATOMS: atom_id res chain seq x y z
N MET A 1 -21.01 9.59 -7.54
CA MET A 1 -21.04 8.85 -6.26
C MET A 1 -19.60 8.56 -5.88
N THR A 2 -19.17 8.84 -4.65
CA THR A 2 -17.81 8.48 -4.21
C THR A 2 -17.84 7.00 -3.87
N GLU A 3 -17.03 6.19 -4.54
CA GLU A 3 -16.92 4.77 -4.22
C GLU A 3 -16.19 4.58 -2.89
N ILE A 4 -16.65 3.62 -2.08
CA ILE A 4 -16.10 3.29 -0.76
C ILE A 4 -15.60 1.85 -0.80
N LEU A 5 -14.31 1.66 -0.53
CA LEU A 5 -13.64 0.36 -0.57
C LEU A 5 -14.32 -0.69 0.34
N LYS A 6 -14.76 -0.26 1.52
CA LYS A 6 -15.46 -1.11 2.49
C LYS A 6 -16.75 -1.69 1.88
N ASP A 7 -17.57 -0.86 1.24
CA ASP A 7 -18.83 -1.27 0.63
C ASP A 7 -18.59 -2.19 -0.57
N ILE A 8 -17.52 -1.95 -1.32
CA ILE A 8 -17.07 -2.81 -2.43
C ILE A 8 -16.73 -4.21 -1.90
N LEU A 9 -15.95 -4.29 -0.82
CA LEU A 9 -15.55 -5.57 -0.22
C LEU A 9 -16.73 -6.27 0.47
N ILE A 10 -17.65 -5.55 1.11
CA ILE A 10 -18.90 -6.11 1.64
C ILE A 10 -19.70 -6.76 0.52
N SER A 11 -19.89 -6.04 -0.59
CA SER A 11 -20.67 -6.53 -1.74
C SER A 11 -20.03 -7.76 -2.40
N ALA A 12 -18.70 -7.90 -2.29
CA ALA A 12 -17.95 -9.05 -2.78
C ALA A 12 -17.88 -10.23 -1.78
N GLY A 13 -18.40 -10.08 -0.55
CA GLY A 13 -18.27 -11.09 0.51
C GLY A 13 -16.88 -11.16 1.16
N ASP A 14 -16.07 -10.12 0.99
CA ASP A 14 -14.64 -10.06 1.34
C ASP A 14 -14.33 -9.11 2.52
N ILE A 15 -15.34 -8.77 3.33
CA ILE A 15 -15.21 -7.80 4.43
C ILE A 15 -14.15 -8.19 5.47
N ASP A 16 -13.93 -9.49 5.69
CA ASP A 16 -12.92 -10.02 6.63
C ASP A 16 -11.48 -9.65 6.25
N ARG A 17 -11.29 -9.15 5.03
CA ARG A 17 -9.98 -8.70 4.52
C ARG A 17 -9.73 -7.21 4.78
N TYR A 18 -10.73 -6.42 5.18
CA TYR A 18 -10.64 -4.97 5.31
C TYR A 18 -10.31 -4.54 6.73
N PHE A 19 -9.33 -3.66 6.89
CA PHE A 19 -8.88 -3.18 8.21
C PHE A 19 -8.60 -1.68 8.23
N GLU A 20 -9.13 -1.00 9.24
CA GLU A 20 -8.88 0.43 9.54
C GLU A 20 -7.72 0.60 10.56
N LYS A 21 -7.26 -0.51 11.14
CA LYS A 21 -6.08 -0.59 12.01
C LYS A 21 -5.22 -1.76 11.55
N SER A 22 -3.91 -1.69 11.72
CA SER A 22 -3.03 -2.80 11.33
C SER A 22 -3.41 -4.08 12.09
N PRO A 23 -3.87 -5.16 11.43
CA PRO A 23 -4.36 -6.35 12.12
C PRO A 23 -3.23 -7.20 12.73
N VAL A 24 -2.03 -7.07 12.16
CA VAL A 24 -0.78 -7.71 12.58
C VAL A 24 0.35 -6.68 12.49
N ASN A 25 1.55 -7.06 12.90
CA ASN A 25 2.73 -6.27 12.53
C ASN A 25 2.91 -6.40 11.02
N LEU A 26 3.09 -5.28 10.33
CA LEU A 26 3.35 -5.25 8.90
C LEU A 26 4.69 -4.61 8.61
N TRP A 27 5.37 -5.09 7.58
CA TRP A 27 6.66 -4.58 7.15
C TRP A 27 6.59 -4.07 5.72
N ARG A 28 7.02 -2.81 5.55
CA ARG A 28 7.33 -2.23 4.25
C ARG A 28 8.82 -2.38 3.99
N ALA A 29 9.16 -3.13 2.94
CA ALA A 29 10.51 -3.14 2.41
C ALA A 29 10.72 -1.94 1.49
N LYS A 30 11.83 -1.22 1.67
CA LYS A 30 12.25 -0.11 0.82
C LYS A 30 13.70 -0.33 0.41
N ARG A 31 14.01 -0.07 -0.87
CA ARG A 31 15.41 -0.13 -1.33
C ARG A 31 16.22 1.00 -0.71
N THR A 32 17.44 0.70 -0.27
CA THR A 32 18.38 1.71 0.27
C THR A 32 18.74 2.78 -0.76
N THR A 33 18.74 2.41 -2.05
CA THR A 33 19.02 3.33 -3.17
C THR A 33 17.82 4.18 -3.57
N ASP A 34 16.62 3.87 -3.09
CA ASP A 34 15.42 4.64 -3.39
C ASP A 34 15.41 5.93 -2.57
N LYS A 35 15.45 7.08 -3.24
CA LYS A 35 15.41 8.40 -2.59
C LYS A 35 13.98 8.91 -2.36
N GLY A 36 12.97 8.14 -2.76
CA GLY A 36 11.56 8.47 -2.55
C GLY A 36 11.12 8.33 -1.09
N THR A 37 9.86 8.67 -0.84
CA THR A 37 9.23 8.52 0.48
C THR A 37 9.07 7.04 0.85
N LEU A 38 8.87 6.76 2.15
CA LEU A 38 8.71 5.39 2.64
C LEU A 38 7.61 4.62 1.89
N PHE A 39 6.50 5.29 1.66
CA PHE A 39 5.34 4.80 0.94
C PHE A 39 5.24 5.44 -0.44
N GLY A 40 6.39 5.57 -1.13
CA GLY A 40 6.44 6.03 -2.51
C GLY A 40 5.65 5.10 -3.45
N LEU A 41 4.89 5.70 -4.36
CA LEU A 41 4.05 5.01 -5.34
C LEU A 41 4.72 4.99 -6.71
N VAL A 42 4.55 3.90 -7.45
CA VAL A 42 4.67 3.91 -8.90
C VAL A 42 3.34 4.37 -9.48
N GLU A 43 3.25 5.63 -9.88
CA GLU A 43 1.98 6.24 -10.33
C GLU A 43 1.56 5.80 -11.74
N ASN A 44 2.54 5.49 -12.60
CA ASN A 44 2.29 5.12 -13.99
C ASN A 44 3.00 3.82 -14.33
N ASN A 45 2.41 3.06 -15.26
CA ASN A 45 3.09 1.93 -15.89
C ASN A 45 4.41 2.43 -16.50
N LYS A 46 5.50 1.71 -16.25
CA LYS A 46 6.82 2.06 -16.79
C LYS A 46 7.59 0.81 -17.21
N ILE A 47 8.53 0.99 -18.12
CA ILE A 47 9.48 -0.06 -18.48
C ILE A 47 10.73 0.14 -17.61
N LEU A 48 11.17 -0.93 -16.96
CA LEU A 48 12.41 -0.94 -16.17
C LEU A 48 13.63 -0.98 -17.11
N SER A 49 14.81 -0.64 -16.59
CA SER A 49 16.06 -0.65 -17.38
C SER A 49 16.40 -2.02 -17.98
N ASN A 50 15.88 -3.10 -17.41
CA ASN A 50 16.01 -4.46 -17.91
C ASN A 50 14.92 -4.86 -18.93
N GLY A 51 14.11 -3.90 -19.41
CA GLY A 51 13.04 -4.13 -20.38
C GLY A 51 11.73 -4.69 -19.80
N GLN A 52 11.68 -5.01 -18.50
CA GLN A 52 10.48 -5.58 -17.91
C GLN A 52 9.41 -4.50 -17.64
N PRO A 53 8.13 -4.78 -17.92
CA PRO A 53 7.05 -3.87 -17.55
C PRO A 53 6.85 -3.87 -16.02
N ARG A 54 6.72 -2.66 -15.46
CA ARG A 54 6.32 -2.43 -14.07
C ARG A 54 4.96 -1.72 -14.08
N PRO A 55 3.88 -2.41 -13.69
CA PRO A 55 2.56 -1.77 -13.59
C PRO A 55 2.55 -0.69 -12.51
N ALA A 56 1.64 0.27 -12.60
CA ALA A 56 1.39 1.26 -11.55
C ALA A 56 0.94 0.57 -10.25
N ASP A 57 1.21 1.16 -9.09
CA ASP A 57 0.75 0.64 -7.81
C ASP A 57 -0.73 0.95 -7.58
N ILE A 58 -1.25 2.01 -8.20
CA ILE A 58 -2.62 2.51 -8.04
C ILE A 58 -3.24 2.82 -9.41
N SER A 59 -4.56 2.98 -9.43
CA SER A 59 -5.28 3.52 -10.58
C SER A 59 -5.48 5.02 -10.40
N ILE A 60 -5.06 5.80 -11.38
CA ILE A 60 -5.23 7.26 -11.39
C ILE A 60 -6.13 7.64 -12.55
N TYR A 61 -7.07 8.56 -12.31
CA TYR A 61 -7.93 9.13 -13.34
C TYR A 61 -8.04 10.64 -13.17
N GLU A 62 -8.35 11.35 -14.24
CA GLU A 62 -8.54 12.80 -14.22
C GLU A 62 -10.00 13.14 -13.95
N LYS A 63 -10.23 14.08 -13.03
CA LYS A 63 -11.54 14.65 -12.72
C LYS A 63 -11.39 16.15 -12.57
N THR A 64 -12.00 16.90 -13.48
CA THR A 64 -11.97 18.38 -13.50
C THR A 64 -10.54 18.95 -13.41
N GLY A 65 -9.59 18.37 -14.14
CA GLY A 65 -8.17 18.80 -14.16
C GLY A 65 -7.36 18.45 -12.91
N VAL A 66 -7.89 17.60 -12.04
CA VAL A 66 -7.21 17.07 -10.87
C VAL A 66 -7.04 15.57 -11.04
N SER A 67 -5.84 15.06 -10.74
CA SER A 67 -5.59 13.62 -10.67
C SER A 67 -6.19 13.03 -9.39
N TRP A 68 -7.04 12.02 -9.53
CA TRP A 68 -7.66 11.27 -8.44
C TRP A 68 -7.14 9.84 -8.42
N VAL A 69 -6.95 9.29 -7.22
CA VAL A 69 -6.74 7.87 -7.04
C VAL A 69 -8.09 7.18 -6.91
N SER A 70 -8.26 6.06 -7.62
CA SER A 70 -9.43 5.20 -7.45
C SER A 70 -9.16 4.11 -6.42
N CYS A 71 -10.16 3.81 -5.61
CA CYS A 71 -10.19 2.61 -4.78
C CYS A 71 -10.43 1.32 -5.58
N ARG A 72 -10.67 1.42 -6.90
CA ARG A 72 -10.74 0.30 -7.85
C ARG A 72 -9.58 0.26 -8.87
N PRO A 73 -9.24 -0.93 -9.39
CA PRO A 73 -9.68 -2.25 -8.93
C PRO A 73 -9.01 -2.61 -7.59
N VAL A 74 -9.68 -3.47 -6.80
CA VAL A 74 -9.31 -3.76 -5.41
C VAL A 74 -8.44 -5.02 -5.28
N PRO A 75 -7.42 -5.03 -4.38
CA PRO A 75 -6.73 -3.87 -3.83
C PRO A 75 -5.51 -3.51 -4.69
N ARG A 76 -5.29 -2.20 -4.83
CA ARG A 76 -4.09 -1.60 -5.42
C ARG A 76 -3.56 -0.56 -4.44
N GLY A 77 -2.24 -0.50 -4.28
CA GLY A 77 -1.61 0.42 -3.35
C GLY A 77 -0.23 -0.05 -2.90
N ILE A 78 0.10 0.26 -1.64
CA ILE A 78 1.42 -0.01 -1.09
C ILE A 78 1.49 -1.42 -0.53
N SER A 79 2.39 -2.23 -1.11
CA SER A 79 2.70 -3.57 -0.62
C SER A 79 3.39 -3.57 0.74
N THR A 80 2.85 -4.37 1.65
CA THR A 80 3.42 -4.71 2.96
C THR A 80 3.26 -6.22 3.23
N PHE A 81 3.97 -6.74 4.22
CA PHE A 81 3.97 -8.16 4.55
C PHE A 81 3.90 -8.39 6.06
N ASP A 82 3.37 -9.52 6.49
CA ASP A 82 3.29 -9.93 7.92
C ASP A 82 4.61 -10.41 8.54
N LYS A 83 5.72 -10.28 7.82
CA LYS A 83 7.05 -10.57 8.32
C LYS A 83 8.11 -9.67 7.68
N PRO A 84 9.24 -9.43 8.37
CA PRO A 84 10.40 -8.77 7.78
C PRO A 84 11.15 -9.72 6.81
N ASN A 85 12.22 -9.22 6.18
CA ASN A 85 13.13 -10.02 5.35
C ASN A 85 12.46 -10.76 4.17
N THR A 86 11.35 -10.25 3.66
CA THR A 86 10.67 -10.83 2.49
C THR A 86 11.52 -10.74 1.22
N PHE A 87 12.36 -9.72 1.11
CA PHE A 87 13.34 -9.57 0.03
C PHE A 87 14.75 -9.84 0.55
N LYS A 88 15.49 -10.69 -0.18
CA LYS A 88 16.88 -11.05 0.17
C LYS A 88 17.87 -9.95 -0.25
N GLY A 89 18.98 -9.87 0.47
CA GLY A 89 20.11 -8.99 0.19
C GLY A 89 20.17 -7.75 1.09
N ASN A 90 21.34 -7.10 1.11
CA ASN A 90 21.66 -5.95 1.97
C ASN A 90 21.20 -4.58 1.41
N THR A 91 20.40 -4.58 0.35
CA THR A 91 19.90 -3.36 -0.32
C THR A 91 18.48 -2.99 0.11
N TRP A 92 17.99 -3.60 1.18
CA TRP A 92 16.63 -3.42 1.69
C TRP A 92 16.64 -2.95 3.14
N GLU A 93 15.83 -1.95 3.42
CA GLU A 93 15.46 -1.52 4.75
C GLU A 93 14.01 -1.92 5.01
N TYR A 94 13.69 -2.25 6.26
CA TYR A 94 12.36 -2.66 6.65
C TYR A 94 11.80 -1.71 7.71
N TYR A 95 10.57 -1.28 7.44
CA TYR A 95 9.84 -0.36 8.28
C TYR A 95 8.59 -1.04 8.76
N LYS A 96 8.46 -1.13 10.08
CA LYS A 96 7.38 -1.82 10.77
C LYS A 96 6.23 -0.85 11.04
N ILE A 97 5.04 -1.27 10.64
CA ILE A 97 3.76 -0.74 11.12
C ILE A 97 3.32 -1.68 12.25
N PRO A 98 3.35 -1.24 13.52
CA PRO A 98 2.94 -2.08 14.64
C PRO A 98 1.49 -2.54 14.52
N LYS A 99 1.20 -3.74 15.04
CA LYS A 99 -0.17 -4.22 15.22
C LYS A 99 -0.96 -3.19 16.04
N GLY A 100 -2.19 -2.91 15.61
CA GLY A 100 -3.09 -1.98 16.27
C GLY A 100 -2.90 -0.52 15.89
N THR A 101 -1.88 -0.17 15.08
CA THR A 101 -1.72 1.20 14.54
C THR A 101 -2.98 1.61 13.80
N VAL A 102 -3.57 2.73 14.22
CA VAL A 102 -4.74 3.32 13.59
C VAL A 102 -4.31 4.04 12.32
N LEU A 103 -4.99 3.77 11.20
CA LEU A 103 -4.66 4.39 9.94
C LEU A 103 -5.27 5.81 9.86
N PRO A 104 -4.58 6.77 9.22
CA PRO A 104 -5.19 8.03 8.82
C PRO A 104 -6.50 7.81 8.06
N LEU A 105 -7.54 8.59 8.38
CA LEU A 105 -8.85 8.48 7.75
C LEU A 105 -8.72 8.69 6.24
N GLY A 106 -9.17 7.70 5.46
CA GLY A 106 -8.99 7.64 4.01
C GLY A 106 -7.98 6.58 3.56
N LEU A 107 -7.26 5.93 4.47
CA LEU A 107 -6.48 4.73 4.18
C LEU A 107 -7.15 3.49 4.78
N ALA A 108 -6.94 2.35 4.13
CA ALA A 108 -7.30 1.04 4.64
C ALA A 108 -6.19 0.03 4.35
N ILE A 109 -6.12 -1.03 5.15
CA ILE A 109 -5.33 -2.22 4.85
C ILE A 109 -6.28 -3.29 4.32
N VAL A 110 -5.90 -3.90 3.20
CA VAL A 110 -6.56 -5.10 2.67
C VAL A 110 -5.62 -6.28 2.77
N LYS A 111 -6.06 -7.35 3.45
CA LYS A 111 -5.34 -8.62 3.48
C LYS A 111 -5.46 -9.31 2.13
N ASP A 112 -4.33 -9.69 1.57
CA ASP A 112 -4.26 -10.46 0.33
C ASP A 112 -3.94 -11.92 0.63
N GLN A 113 -3.32 -12.60 -0.33
CA GLN A 113 -2.98 -14.00 -0.23
C GLN A 113 -1.56 -14.22 0.33
N LEU A 114 -1.32 -15.45 0.79
CA LEU A 114 0.02 -15.92 1.12
C LEU A 114 0.89 -15.88 -0.14
N ASN A 115 1.96 -15.10 -0.10
CA ASN A 115 2.98 -15.14 -1.14
C ASN A 115 3.95 -16.29 -0.83
N ALA A 116 3.74 -17.46 -1.45
CA ALA A 116 4.54 -18.66 -1.22
C ALA A 116 6.06 -18.44 -1.46
N ARG A 117 6.43 -17.61 -2.45
CA ARG A 117 7.83 -17.28 -2.74
C ARG A 117 8.50 -16.53 -1.59
N MET A 118 7.76 -15.63 -0.96
CA MET A 118 8.24 -14.86 0.20
C MET A 118 7.99 -15.59 1.52
N GLY A 119 7.10 -16.59 1.54
CA GLY A 119 6.60 -17.24 2.74
C GLY A 119 5.90 -16.27 3.70
N ALA A 120 5.23 -15.24 3.17
CA ALA A 120 4.62 -14.14 3.93
C ALA A 120 3.24 -13.83 3.38
N THR A 121 2.30 -13.46 4.23
CA THR A 121 1.00 -12.94 3.78
C THR A 121 1.18 -11.51 3.29
N HIS A 122 0.70 -11.23 2.08
CA HIS A 122 0.71 -9.89 1.52
C HIS A 122 -0.47 -9.07 2.06
N TYR A 123 -0.22 -7.78 2.29
CA TYR A 123 -1.24 -6.80 2.64
C TYR A 123 -1.01 -5.53 1.83
N THR A 124 -2.09 -4.92 1.38
CA THR A 124 -2.06 -3.68 0.60
C THR A 124 -2.61 -2.53 1.43
N ILE A 125 -1.84 -1.44 1.58
CA ILE A 125 -2.38 -0.16 2.05
C ILE A 125 -3.00 0.54 0.84
N ALA A 126 -4.31 0.69 0.84
CA ALA A 126 -5.13 1.19 -0.26
C ALA A 126 -5.89 2.47 0.15
N PRO A 127 -6.36 3.29 -0.81
CA PRO A 127 -7.31 4.35 -0.52
C PRO A 127 -8.65 3.72 -0.11
N ALA A 128 -9.23 4.20 1.00
CA ALA A 128 -10.53 3.72 1.48
C ALA A 128 -11.72 4.20 0.62
N TYR A 129 -11.50 5.21 -0.21
CA TYR A 129 -12.44 5.77 -1.16
C TYR A 129 -11.69 6.60 -2.20
N ASP A 130 -12.35 6.94 -3.30
CA ASP A 130 -11.76 7.79 -4.35
C ASP A 130 -11.44 9.19 -3.81
N MET A 131 -10.21 9.66 -4.01
CA MET A 131 -9.74 10.96 -3.51
C MET A 131 -8.68 11.59 -4.41
N PRO A 132 -8.40 12.90 -4.30
CA PRO A 132 -7.27 13.51 -4.98
C PRO A 132 -5.95 12.79 -4.66
N LEU A 133 -5.11 12.58 -5.67
CA LEU A 133 -3.82 11.89 -5.53
C LEU A 133 -2.91 12.57 -4.50
N SER A 134 -2.94 13.90 -4.44
CA SER A 134 -2.20 14.70 -3.46
C SER A 134 -2.65 14.40 -2.02
N GLN A 135 -3.95 14.25 -1.80
CA GLN A 135 -4.51 13.86 -0.50
C GLN A 135 -4.05 12.46 -0.11
N PHE A 136 -4.12 11.49 -1.03
CA PHE A 136 -3.66 10.12 -0.76
C PHE A 136 -2.19 10.07 -0.37
N LYS A 137 -1.31 10.77 -1.11
CA LYS A 137 0.12 10.90 -0.79
C LYS A 137 0.36 11.54 0.59
N ASN A 138 -0.44 12.55 0.95
CA ASN A 138 -0.34 13.19 2.27
C ASN A 138 -0.70 12.19 3.38
N LEU A 139 -1.79 11.44 3.24
CA LEU A 139 -2.18 10.41 4.22
C LEU A 139 -1.10 9.32 4.37
N LEU A 140 -0.46 8.92 3.27
CA LEU A 140 0.67 7.99 3.32
C LEU A 140 1.85 8.58 4.10
N ASN A 141 2.19 9.85 3.89
CA ASN A 141 3.23 10.52 4.67
C ASN A 141 2.87 10.62 6.16
N GLN A 142 1.60 10.83 6.50
CA GLN A 142 1.14 10.79 7.89
C GLN A 142 1.30 9.41 8.51
N LEU A 143 0.93 8.35 7.79
CA LEU A 143 1.16 6.98 8.24
C LEU A 143 2.66 6.69 8.42
N ALA A 144 3.52 7.25 7.57
CA ALA A 144 4.96 7.07 7.67
C ALA A 144 5.56 7.66 8.96
N MET A 145 4.89 8.61 9.61
CA MET A 145 5.31 9.11 10.93
C MET A 145 5.03 8.12 12.06
N LEU A 146 4.16 7.12 11.85
CA LEU A 146 3.76 6.12 12.84
C LEU A 146 4.56 4.82 12.73
N VAL A 147 5.51 4.73 11.79
CA VAL A 147 6.30 3.52 11.57
C VAL A 147 7.62 3.56 12.33
N VAL A 148 8.15 2.37 12.62
CA VAL A 148 9.45 2.21 13.27
C VAL A 148 10.38 1.50 12.29
N ARG A 149 11.55 2.07 12.01
CA ARG A 149 12.61 1.37 11.28
C ARG A 149 13.12 0.24 12.17
N GLU A 150 13.10 -0.98 11.68
CA GLU A 150 13.63 -2.13 12.41
C GLU A 150 15.06 -2.42 11.93
N ALA A 151 15.99 -2.53 12.87
CA ALA A 151 17.34 -3.02 12.58
C ALA A 151 17.27 -4.54 12.55
N ILE A 152 17.48 -5.13 11.38
CA ILE A 152 17.40 -6.57 11.12
C ILE A 152 18.73 -7.05 10.56
#